data_AF-A0A8T1EFG2-F1
#
_entry.id   AF-A0A8T1EFG2-F1
#
_cell.length_a   1.000
_cell.length_b   1.000
_cell.length_c   1.000
_cell.angle_alpha   90.00
_cell.angle_beta   90.00
_cell.angle_gamma   90.00
#
_symmetry.space_group_name_H-M   'P 1'
#
loop_
_entity.id
_entity.type
_entity.pdbx_description
1 polymer ?
#
loop_
_entity_poly.entity_id
_entity_poly.type
_entity_poly.pdbx_seq_one_letter_code
_entity_poly.pdbx_strand_id
1 'polypeptide(L)' 'MLVPATRGSLQQINEFLAEGKMVASMEHPRIVSFISVAWDSLSDICVLLELMDGDVA' A
#
# COMPACT_ATOMS: atom_id res chain seq x y z
N MET A 1 -0.56 1.31 -5.18
CA MET A 1 0.29 2.32 -5.86
C MET A 1 -0.47 3.62 -5.92
N LEU A 2 0.20 4.76 -5.74
CA LEU A 2 -0.43 6.07 -5.90
C LEU A 2 -0.91 6.30 -7.34
N VAL A 3 -2.13 6.84 -7.48
CA VAL A 3 -2.72 7.25 -8.76
C VAL A 3 -1.87 8.40 -9.35
N PRO A 4 -1.63 8.47 -10.67
CA PRO A 4 -0.73 9.48 -11.25
C PRO A 4 -1.03 10.93 -10.81
N ALA A 5 -2.31 11.29 -10.66
CA ALA A 5 -2.73 12.61 -10.23
C ALA A 5 -2.31 12.98 -8.79
N THR A 6 -2.04 12.00 -7.94
CA THR A 6 -1.75 12.19 -6.50
C THR A 6 -0.25 12.19 -6.17
N ARG A 7 0.61 11.84 -7.13
CA ARG A 7 2.05 11.60 -6.93
C ARG A 7 2.90 12.82 -6.58
N GLY A 8 2.35 14.03 -6.76
CA GLY A 8 3.01 15.29 -6.39
C GLY A 8 2.63 15.80 -4.99
N SER A 9 1.64 15.19 -4.34
CA SER A 9 1.15 15.65 -3.03
C SER A 9 1.80 14.87 -1.90
N LEU A 10 2.65 15.54 -1.12
CA LEU A 10 3.25 14.96 0.09
C LEU A 10 2.19 14.50 1.10
N GLN A 11 1.04 15.17 1.16
CA GLN A 11 -0.06 14.74 2.02
C GLN A 11 -0.57 13.36 1.60
N GLN A 12 -0.87 13.18 0.32
CA GLN A 12 -1.41 11.91 -0.20
C GLN A 12 -0.38 10.78 -0.13
N ILE A 13 0.90 11.10 -0.33
CA ILE A 13 2.00 10.16 -0.11
C ILE A 13 2.03 9.68 1.35
N ASN A 14 1.92 10.61 2.31
CA ASN A 14 1.94 10.26 3.73
C ASN A 14 0.70 9.45 4.15
N GLU A 15 -0.48 9.79 3.61
CA GLU A 15 -1.71 9.02 3.83
C GLU A 15 -1.55 7.58 3.31
N PHE A 16 -1.02 7.40 2.10
CA PHE A 16 -0.76 6.06 1.54
C PHE A 16 0.27 5.27 2.36
N LEU A 17 1.32 5.92 2.87
CA LEU A 17 2.28 5.29 3.77
C LEU A 17 1.67 4.91 5.13
N ALA A 18 0.74 5.72 5.64
CA ALA A 18 0.01 5.39 6.87
C ALA A 18 -0.87 4.15 6.68
N GLU A 19 -1.54 4.01 5.54
CA GLU A 19 -2.26 2.80 5.17
C GLU A 19 -1.33 1.59 5.11
N GLY A 20 -0.20 1.70 4.42
CA GLY A 20 0.80 0.63 4.35
C GLY A 20 1.31 0.19 5.73
N LYS A 21 1.58 1.14 6.64
CA LYS A 21 1.97 0.84 8.02
C LYS A 21 0.86 0.14 8.81
N MET A 22 -0.39 0.56 8.63
CA MET A 22 -1.52 -0.07 9.27
C MET A 22 -1.61 -1.55 8.85
N VAL A 23 -1.53 -1.84 7.55
CA VAL A 23 -1.54 -3.22 7.04
C VAL A 23 -0.35 -4.03 7.55
N ALA A 24 0.85 -3.44 7.58
CA ALA A 24 2.04 -4.08 8.13
C ALA A 24 1.94 -4.42 9.63
N SER A 25 1.08 -3.73 10.39
CA SER A 25 0.86 -4.02 11.81
C SER A 25 -0.16 -5.12 12.08
N MET A 26 -0.86 -5.61 11.05
CA MET A 26 -1.90 -6.61 11.18
C MET A 26 -1.37 -8.01 10.81
N GLU A 27 -1.21 -8.86 11.82
CA GLU A 27 -0.86 -10.28 11.63
C GLU A 27 -2.04 -11.16 12.07
N HIS A 28 -2.82 -11.65 11.10
CA HIS A 28 -3.94 -12.54 11.37
C HIS A 28 -4.24 -13.44 10.15
N PRO A 29 -4.57 -14.74 10.33
CA PRO A 29 -4.91 -15.67 9.23
C PRO A 29 -6.09 -15.30 8.31
N ARG A 30 -6.72 -14.14 8.51
CA ARG A 30 -7.92 -13.68 7.78
C ARG A 30 -7.78 -12.23 7.32
N ILE A 31 -6.60 -11.65 7.48
CA ILE A 31 -6.25 -10.31 7.01
C ILE A 31 -5.12 -10.52 6.01
N VAL A 32 -5.18 -9.80 4.89
CA VAL A 32 -4.16 -9.89 3.85
C VAL A 32 -2.78 -9.58 4.43
N SER A 33 -1.81 -10.43 4.12
CA SER A 33 -0.45 -10.27 4.63
C SER A 33 0.27 -9.13 3.91
N PHE A 34 0.94 -8.27 4.68
CA PHE A 34 1.89 -7.31 4.13
C PHE A 34 3.17 -8.03 3.71
N ILE A 35 3.66 -7.74 2.50
CA ILE A 35 4.91 -8.34 1.98
C ILE A 35 6.05 -7.33 2.02
N SER A 36 5.91 -6.22 1.31
CA SER A 36 6.99 -5.23 1.17
C SER A 36 6.51 -3.89 0.62
N VAL A 37 7.42 -2.92 0.56
CA VAL A 37 7.23 -1.67 -0.19
C VAL A 37 8.33 -1.59 -1.26
N ALA A 38 7.98 -1.08 -2.44
CA ALA A 38 8.92 -0.77 -3.51
C ALA A 38 8.80 0.70 -3.91
N TRP A 39 9.94 1.34 -4.20
CA TRP A 39 10.01 2.70 -4.73
C TRP A 39 11.37 2.94 -5.39
N ASP A 40 11.38 3.74 -6.46
CA ASP A 40 12.57 4.41 -6.99
C ASP A 40 12.62 5.87 -6.51
N SER A 41 11.45 6.46 -6.25
CA SER A 41 11.26 7.82 -5.73
C SER A 41 10.04 7.90 -4.82
N LEU A 42 9.95 8.96 -4.00
CA LEU A 42 8.81 9.12 -3.09
C LEU A 42 7.45 9.17 -3.84
N SER A 43 7.46 9.64 -5.08
CA SER A 43 6.28 9.77 -5.93
C SER A 43 5.79 8.45 -6.53
N ASP A 44 6.57 7.36 -6.48
CA ASP A 44 6.23 6.06 -7.07
C ASP A 44 6.12 4.92 -6.06
N ILE A 45 5.99 5.24 -4.77
CA ILE A 45 5.80 4.24 -3.71
C ILE A 45 4.65 3.27 -4.03
N CYS A 46 4.95 1.99 -3.91
CA CYS A 46 4.05 0.87 -4.06
C CYS A 46 4.11 -0.04 -2.83
N VAL A 47 2.96 -0.45 -2.32
CA VAL A 47 2.85 -1.47 -1.27
C VAL A 47 2.48 -2.80 -1.90
N LEU A 48 3.18 -3.87 -1.53
CA LEU A 48 2.94 -5.24 -1.98
C LEU A 48 2.25 -6.01 -0.85
N LEU A 49 1.15 -6.66 -1.21
CA LEU A 49 0.33 -7.49 -0.32
C LEU A 49 0.20 -8.89 -0.92
N GLU A 50 -0.20 -9.84 -0.08
CA GLU A 50 -0.63 -11.18 -0.50
C GLU A 50 -1.74 -11.09 -1.56
N LEU A 51 -1.62 -11.92 -2.60
CA LEU A 51 -2.65 -12.04 -3.63
C LEU A 51 -3.84 -12.82 -3.05
N MET A 52 -5.02 -12.22 -3.07
CA MET A 52 -6.26 -12.91 -2.72
C MET A 52 -6.94 -13.42 -4.00
N ASP A 53 -7.24 -14.71 -4.05
CA ASP A 53 -7.99 -15.29 -5.16
C ASP A 53 -9.48 -14.93 -5.04
N GLY A 54 -9.89 -13.90 -5.78
CA GLY A 54 -11.28 -13.45 -5.88
C GLY A 54 -11.45 -11.97 -5.59
N ASP A 55 -12.15 -11.27 -6.48
CA ASP A 55 -12.61 -9.91 -6.24
C ASP A 55 -14.03 -9.94 -5.66
N VAL A 56 -14.33 -9.07 -4.70
CA VAL A 56 -15.72 -8.83 -4.29
C VAL A 56 -16.32 -7.86 -5.30
N ALA A 57 -16.89 -8.43 -6.35
CA ALA A 57 -17.56 -7.71 -7.44
C ALA A 57 -18.68 -6.78 -6.94
#